data_AF-A0A7C2EGK0-F1
#
_entry.id   AF-A0A7C2EGK0-F1
#
_cell.length_a   1.000
_cell.length_b   1.000
_cell.length_c   1.000
_cell.angle_alpha   90.00
_cell.angle_beta   90.00
_cell.angle_gamma   90.00
#
_symmetry.space_group_name_H-M   'P 1'
#
loop_
_entity.id
_entity.type
_entity.pdbx_description
1 polymer ?
#
loop_
_entity_poly.entity_id
_entity_poly.type
_entity_poly.pdbx_seq_one_letter_code
_entity_poly.pdbx_strand_id
1 'polypeptide(L)' 'MRAYDLILRKRDGGELTAEEIEFLLAGYLSGGVPDYQMAAFLMAVFFRGMSARETADLTRAMVASGEVV' A
#
# COMPACT_ATOMS: atom_id res chain seq x y z
N MET A 1 -13.05 -4.53 -0.20
CA MET A 1 -12.36 -3.23 -0.31
C MET A 1 -11.71 -3.16 -1.68
N ARG A 2 -11.69 -2.02 -2.37
CA ARG A 2 -11.00 -1.89 -3.67
C ARG A 2 -9.73 -1.08 -3.49
N ALA A 3 -8.70 -1.35 -4.29
CA ALA A 3 -7.46 -0.55 -4.29
C ALA A 3 -7.72 0.94 -4.49
N TYR A 4 -8.73 1.30 -5.28
CA TYR A 4 -9.19 2.69 -5.45
C TYR A 4 -9.54 3.38 -4.13
N ASP A 5 -10.22 2.69 -3.22
CA ASP A 5 -10.67 3.28 -1.96
C ASP A 5 -9.47 3.63 -1.06
N LEU A 6 -8.39 2.83 -1.13
CA LEU A 6 -7.13 3.07 -0.43
C LEU A 6 -6.34 4.23 -1.03
N ILE A 7 -6.24 4.28 -2.36
CA ILE A 7 -5.58 5.39 -3.07
C ILE A 7 -6.29 6.71 -2.76
N LEU A 8 -7.62 6.72 -2.79
CA LEU A 8 -8.44 7.87 -2.45
C LEU A 8 -8.14 8.37 -1.03
N ARG A 9 -8.16 7.45 -0.06
CA ARG A 9 -7.86 7.79 1.33
C ARG A 9 -6.45 8.36 1.48
N LYS A 10 -5.45 7.72 0.88
CA LYS A 10 -4.07 8.18 0.99
C LYS A 10 -3.88 9.55 0.34
N ARG A 11 -4.47 9.78 -0.83
CA ARG A 11 -4.47 11.06 -1.54
C ARG A 11 -5.07 12.19 -0.70
N ASP A 12 -6.13 11.89 0.05
CA ASP A 12 -6.82 12.85 0.92
C ASP A 12 -6.09 13.05 2.27
N GLY A 13 -4.96 12.36 2.50
CA GLY A 13 -4.11 12.51 3.68
C GLY A 13 -4.48 11.58 4.84
N GLY A 14 -5.38 10.61 4.62
CA GLY A 14 -5.68 9.58 5.60
C GLY A 14 -4.58 8.53 5.71
N GLU A 15 -4.47 7.92 6.89
CA GLU A 15 -3.61 6.76 7.10
C GLU A 15 -4.30 5.46 6.69
N LEU A 16 -3.50 4.49 6.26
CA LEU A 16 -3.93 3.11 6.03
C LEU A 16 -3.68 2.25 7.27
N THR A 17 -4.45 1.17 7.44
CA THR A 17 -4.16 0.13 8.42
C THR A 17 -3.14 -0.88 7.88
N ALA A 18 -2.56 -1.71 8.75
CA ALA A 18 -1.64 -2.77 8.32
C ALA A 18 -2.32 -3.74 7.33
N GLU A 19 -3.56 -4.14 7.62
CA GLU A 19 -4.35 -5.04 6.78
C GLU A 19 -4.67 -4.42 5.41
N GLU A 20 -4.84 -3.10 5.35
CA GLU A 20 -5.07 -2.37 4.11
C GLU A 20 -3.82 -2.30 3.24
N ILE A 21 -2.66 -2.10 3.86
CA ILE A 21 -1.35 -2.13 3.19
C ILE A 21 -1.07 -3.54 2.65
N GLU A 22 -1.29 -4.57 3.48
CA GLU A 22 -1.15 -5.97 3.08
C GLU A 22 -2.08 -6.33 1.93
N PHE A 23 -3.35 -5.93 2.00
CA PHE A 23 -4.32 -6.13 0.92
C PHE A 23 -3.85 -5.50 -0.40
N LEU A 24 -3.35 -4.26 -0.35
CA LEU A 24 -2.88 -3.56 -1.54
C LEU A 24 -1.67 -4.25 -2.17
N LEU A 25 -0.69 -4.67 -1.35
CA LEU A 25 0.52 -5.34 -1.81
C LEU A 25 0.24 -6.75 -2.33
N ALA A 26 -0.52 -7.56 -1.59
CA ALA A 26 -0.91 -8.90 -2.02
C ALA A 26 -1.70 -8.84 -3.33
N GLY A 27 -2.59 -7.85 -3.46
CA GLY A 27 -3.32 -7.59 -4.71
C GLY A 27 -2.37 -7.23 -5.86
N TYR A 28 -1.34 -6.42 -5.61
CA TYR A 28 -0.35 -6.05 -6.63
C TYR A 28 0.50 -7.24 -7.07
N LEU A 29 1.06 -7.98 -6.11
CA LEU A 29 1.94 -9.12 -6.39
C LEU A 29 1.23 -10.30 -7.06
N SER A 30 -0.06 -10.46 -6.79
CA SER A 30 -0.90 -11.46 -7.47
C SER A 30 -1.42 -11.02 -8.85
N GLY A 31 -1.13 -9.78 -9.28
CA GLY A 31 -1.63 -9.20 -10.54
C GLY A 31 -3.08 -8.72 -10.50
N GLY A 32 -3.74 -8.74 -9.33
CA GLY A 32 -5.10 -8.24 -9.14
C GLY A 32 -5.20 -6.71 -9.06
N VAL A 33 -4.11 -6.03 -8.71
CA VAL A 33 -3.98 -4.56 -8.77
C VAL A 33 -3.07 -4.22 -9.95
N PRO A 34 -3.54 -3.48 -10.96
CA PRO A 34 -2.74 -3.12 -12.12
C PRO A 34 -1.72 -2.02 -11.80
N ASP A 35 -0.63 -1.98 -12.57
CA ASP A 35 0.49 -1.05 -12.37
C ASP A 35 0.07 0.42 -12.26
N TYR A 36 -0.93 0.86 -13.03
CA TYR A 36 -1.39 2.25 -12.99
C TYR A 36 -2.04 2.62 -11.66
N GLN A 37 -2.66 1.67 -10.96
CA GLN A 37 -3.20 1.90 -9.61
C GLN A 37 -2.08 1.97 -8.58
N MET A 38 -1.07 1.11 -8.70
CA MET A 38 0.10 1.17 -7.82
C MET A 38 0.89 2.47 -8.03
N ALA A 39 1.08 2.92 -9.27
CA ALA A 39 1.69 4.21 -9.58
C ALA A 39 0.91 5.39 -8.97
N ALA A 40 -0.43 5.35 -9.03
CA ALA A 40 -1.28 6.36 -8.40
C ALA A 40 -1.16 6.35 -6.87
N PHE A 41 -1.09 5.17 -6.24
CA PHE A 41 -0.81 5.04 -4.81
C PHE A 41 0.54 5.64 -4.43
N LEU A 42 1.61 5.29 -5.16
CA LEU A 42 2.96 5.80 -4.93
C LEU A 42 3.01 7.33 -5.06
N MET A 43 2.29 7.92 -6.01
CA MET A 43 2.19 9.37 -6.14
C MET A 43 1.44 10.01 -4.95
N ALA A 44 0.38 9.37 -4.46
CA ALA A 44 -0.31 9.82 -3.24
C ALA A 44 0.61 9.78 -2.02
N VAL A 45 1.38 8.70 -1.85
CA VAL A 45 2.40 8.56 -0.80
C VAL A 45 3.49 9.61 -0.94
N PHE A 46 3.97 9.90 -2.15
CA PHE A 46 4.99 10.93 -2.38
C PHE A 46 4.55 12.30 -1.87
N PHE A 47 3.30 12.71 -2.12
CA PHE A 47 2.79 14.02 -1.69
C PHE A 47 2.33 14.07 -0.23
N ARG A 48 1.77 12.98 0.31
CA ARG A 48 1.17 12.95 1.66
C ARG A 48 2.08 12.33 2.72
N GLY A 49 3.13 11.63 2.30
CA GLY A 49 4.00 10.86 3.17
C GLY A 49 3.31 9.61 3.74
N MET A 50 4.03 8.95 4.63
CA MET A 50 3.55 7.84 5.46
C MET A 50 3.98 8.09 6.90
N SER A 51 3.15 7.71 7.85
CA SER A 51 3.56 7.70 9.25
C SER A 51 4.63 6.64 9.50
N ALA A 52 5.32 6.72 10.63
CA ALA A 52 6.33 5.73 11.00
C ALA A 52 5.72 4.31 11.10
N ARG A 53 4.47 4.22 11.58
CA ARG A 53 3.69 2.97 11.61
C ARG A 53 3.45 2.43 10.21
N GLU A 54 2.88 3.23 9.33
CA GLU A 54 2.59 2.80 7.96
C GLU A 54 3.86 2.37 7.21
N THR A 55 4.97 3.08 7.42
CA THR A 55 6.27 2.74 6.82
C THR A 55 6.79 1.39 7.33
N ALA A 56 6.66 1.14 8.63
CA ALA A 56 7.03 -0.15 9.22
C ALA A 56 6.13 -1.28 8.71
N ASP A 57 4.82 -1.05 8.61
CA ASP A 57 3.84 -2.03 8.13
C ASP A 57 4.09 -2.38 6.65
N LEU A 58 4.33 -1.38 5.80
CA LEU A 58 4.75 -1.57 4.40
C LEU A 58 6.02 -2.40 4.30
N THR A 59 7.03 -2.09 5.13
CA THR A 59 8.28 -2.84 5.16
C THR A 59 8.05 -4.30 5.56
N ARG A 60 7.26 -4.54 6.61
CA ARG A 60 6.92 -5.89 7.08
C ARG A 60 6.18 -6.69 6.01
N ALA A 61 5.19 -6.10 5.37
CA ALA A 61 4.41 -6.74 4.32
C ALA A 61 5.28 -7.08 3.09
N MET A 62 6.22 -6.21 2.72
CA MET A 62 7.20 -6.51 1.66
C MET A 62 8.13 -7.67 2.04
N VAL A 63 8.64 -7.71 3.29
CA VAL A 63 9.46 -8.83 3.76
C VAL A 63 8.67 -10.14 3.74
N ALA A 64 7.43 -10.12 4.22
CA ALA A 64 6.55 -11.28 4.24
C ALA A 64 6.11 -11.75 2.85
N SER A 65 6.30 -10.93 1.80
CA SER A 65 5.94 -11.31 0.43
C SER A 65 6.92 -12.29 -0.23
N GLY A 66 8.09 -12.49 0.37
CA GLY A 66 9.12 -13.41 -0.10
C GLY A 66 9.43 -14.54 0.89
N GLU A 67 10.53 -15.24 0.64
CA GLU A 67 11.08 -16.21 1.58
C GLU A 67 11.79 -15.48 2.73
N VAL A 68 11.48 -15.85 3.97
CA VAL A 68 12.10 -15.29 5.18
C VAL A 68 12.97 -16.38 5.80
N VAL A 69 14.25 -16.04 6.04
CA VAL A 69 15.27 -16.95 6.62
C VAL A 69 15.43 -16.70 8.10
#